data_AF-A0A934LG47-F1
#
_entry.id   AF-A0A934LG47-F1
#
_cell.length_a   1.000
_cell.length_b   1.000
_cell.length_c   1.000
_cell.angle_alpha   90.00
_cell.angle_beta   90.00
_cell.angle_gamma   90.00
#
_symmetry.space_group_name_H-M   'P 1'
#
loop_
_entity.id
_entity.type
_entity.pdbx_description
1 polymer ?
#
loop_
_entity_poly.entity_id
_entity_poly.type
_entity_poly.pdbx_seq_one_letter_code
_entity_poly.pdbx_strand_id
1 'polypeptide(L)' 'MKNPDLLVNAIGIVYGLLLIYAAFFESKFTEALRIDVLFMKDASPRTRPANLIVGVLVAGYATYALLPK' A
#
# COMPACT_ATOMS: atom_id res chain seq x y z
N MET A 1 -7.36 -21.89 -3.76
CA MET A 1 -6.23 -20.93 -3.84
C MET A 1 -4.94 -21.72 -3.70
N LYS A 2 -3.94 -21.48 -4.56
CA LYS A 2 -2.62 -22.08 -4.37
C LYS A 2 -1.90 -21.29 -3.27
N ASN A 3 -1.00 -21.93 -2.53
CA ASN A 3 -0.18 -21.27 -1.48
C ASN A 3 0.44 -19.92 -1.91
N PRO A 4 1.00 -19.75 -3.13
CA PRO A 4 1.52 -18.46 -3.57
C PRO A 4 0.46 -17.36 -3.70
N ASP A 5 -0.77 -17.67 -4.13
CA ASP A 5 -1.84 -16.67 -4.30
C ASP A 5 -2.24 -16.07 -2.96
N LEU A 6 -2.35 -16.91 -1.92
CA LEU A 6 -2.65 -16.47 -0.57
C LEU A 6 -1.55 -15.55 -0.03
N LEU A 7 -0.29 -15.93 -0.23
CA LEU A 7 0.87 -15.18 0.27
C LEU A 7 1.00 -13.81 -0.41
N VAL A 8 0.85 -13.75 -1.75
CA VAL A 8 0.92 -12.50 -2.50
C VAL A 8 -0.18 -11.54 -2.07
N ASN A 9 -1.42 -12.01 -1.93
CA ASN A 9 -2.53 -11.17 -1.49
C ASN A 9 -2.40 -10.75 -0.02
N ALA A 10 -1.90 -11.62 0.87
CA ALA A 10 -1.63 -11.24 2.26
C ALA A 10 -0.58 -10.12 2.35
N ILE A 11 0.51 -10.22 1.58
CA ILE A 11 1.52 -9.15 1.49
C ILE A 11 0.90 -7.88 0.91
N GLY A 12 0.08 -8.01 -0.13
CA GLY A 12 -0.65 -6.88 -0.73
C GLY A 12 -1.51 -6.15 0.30
N ILE A 13 -2.27 -6.86 1.12
CA ILE A 13 -3.07 -6.27 2.20
C ILE A 13 -2.18 -5.52 3.19
N VAL A 14 -1.13 -6.16 3.70
CA VAL A 14 -0.21 -5.53 4.67
C VAL A 14 0.43 -4.27 4.09
N TYR A 15 0.93 -4.33 2.86
CA TYR A 15 1.53 -3.19 2.20
C TYR A 15 0.52 -2.06 1.92
N GLY A 16 -0.69 -2.40 1.48
CA GLY A 16 -1.75 -1.41 1.27
C GLY A 16 -2.13 -0.68 2.57
N LEU A 17 -2.21 -1.40 3.69
CA LEU A 17 -2.44 -0.80 5.01
C LEU A 17 -1.27 0.11 5.45
N LEU A 18 -0.03 -0.29 5.17
CA LEU A 18 1.15 0.55 5.44
C LEU A 18 1.13 1.84 4.62
N LEU A 19 0.69 1.80 3.36
CA LEU A 19 0.54 3.00 2.53
C LEU A 19 -0.56 3.94 3.05
N ILE A 20 -1.69 3.38 3.51
CA ILE A 20 -2.75 4.16 4.17
C ILE A 20 -2.19 4.84 5.42
N TYR A 21 -1.48 4.09 6.27
CA TYR A 21 -0.84 4.64 7.46
C TYR A 21 0.18 5.74 7.13
N ALA A 22 1.02 5.52 6.12
CA ALA A 22 2.04 6.46 5.66
C ALA A 22 1.46 7.77 5.10
N ALA A 23 0.19 7.79 4.69
CA ALA A 23 -0.48 9.01 4.27
C ALA A 23 -0.74 9.99 5.43
N PHE A 24 -0.88 9.48 6.65
CA PHE A 24 -1.18 10.29 7.85
C PHE A 24 0.01 10.42 8.81
N PHE A 25 0.88 9.41 8.88
CA PHE A 25 1.97 9.35 9.84
C PHE A 25 3.35 9.34 9.17
N GLU A 26 4.19 10.27 9.61
CA GLU A 26 5.58 10.38 9.18
C GLU A 26 6.50 9.60 10.11
N SER A 27 7.30 8.70 9.54
CA SER A 27 8.35 7.99 10.24
C SER A 27 9.44 7.57 9.26
N LYS A 28 10.66 7.35 9.76
CA LYS A 28 11.77 6.84 8.93
C LYS A 28 11.42 5.54 8.18
N PHE A 29 10.55 4.72 8.78
CA PHE A 29 10.11 3.46 8.17
C PHE A 29 9.07 3.68 7.07
N THR A 30 8.08 4.54 7.30
CA THR A 30 7.04 4.84 6.30
C THR A 30 7.58 5.62 5.11
N GLU A 31 8.57 6.49 5.32
CA GLU A 31 9.27 7.23 4.26
C GLU A 31 9.90 6.30 3.20
N ALA A 32 10.50 5.18 3.63
CA ALA A 32 11.15 4.24 2.71
C ALA A 32 10.17 3.39 1.89
N LEU A 33 8.92 3.27 2.35
CA LEU A 33 7.89 2.41 1.77
C LEU A 33 6.83 3.18 0.97
N ARG A 34 6.89 4.50 1.02
CA ARG A 34 5.93 5.38 0.35
C ARG A 34 6.03 5.27 -1.16
N ILE A 35 4.87 5.09 -1.81
CA ILE A 35 4.77 4.97 -3.26
C ILE A 35 5.19 6.27 -3.96
N ASP A 36 4.87 7.43 -3.38
CA ASP A 36 5.22 8.70 -3.98
C ASP A 36 6.73 8.96 -3.96
N VAL A 37 7.45 8.48 -2.95
CA VAL A 37 8.93 8.54 -2.89
C VAL A 37 9.58 7.67 -3.98
N LEU A 38 8.97 6.53 -4.31
CA LEU A 38 9.52 5.61 -5.31
C LEU A 38 9.29 6.07 -6.75
N PHE A 39 8.21 6.79 -7.02
CA PHE A 39 7.77 7.11 -8.39
C PHE A 39 7.72 8.62 -8.71
N MET A 40 7.81 9.51 -7.72
CA MET A 40 7.77 10.96 -7.93
C MET A 40 9.11 11.60 -7.57
N LYS A 41 9.60 12.47 -8.45
CA LYS A 41 10.90 13.14 -8.30
C LYS A 41 10.96 14.11 -7.10
N ASP A 42 9.82 14.74 -6.77
CA ASP A 42 9.69 15.74 -5.71
C ASP A 42 8.68 15.28 -4.66
N ALA A 43 8.86 14.06 -4.14
CA ALA A 43 8.01 13.52 -3.09
C ALA A 43 8.04 14.44 -1.86
N SER A 44 6.88 14.93 -1.45
CA SER A 44 6.72 15.94 -0.40
C SER A 44 5.45 15.67 0.40
N PRO A 45 5.17 16.40 1.49
CA PRO A 45 3.93 16.23 2.24
C PRO A 45 2.66 16.40 1.38
N ARG A 46 2.74 17.16 0.27
CA ARG A 46 1.62 17.37 -0.67
C ARG A 46 1.32 16.14 -1.52
N THR A 47 2.29 15.26 -1.74
CA THR A 47 2.12 14.03 -2.52
C THR A 47 1.73 12.83 -1.65
N ARG A 48 1.80 12.97 -0.32
CA ARG A 48 1.40 11.91 0.64
C ARG A 48 -0.01 11.36 0.42
N PRO A 49 -1.04 12.15 0.07
CA PRO A 49 -2.37 11.62 -0.23
C PRO A 49 -2.41 10.58 -1.35
N ALA A 50 -1.41 10.55 -2.25
CA ALA A 50 -1.31 9.50 -3.26
C ALA A 50 -1.12 8.12 -2.63
N ASN A 51 -0.42 8.02 -1.49
CA ASN A 51 -0.27 6.75 -0.76
C ASN A 51 -1.61 6.24 -0.23
N LEU A 52 -2.52 7.13 0.16
CA LEU A 52 -3.87 6.72 0.60
C LEU A 52 -4.64 6.09 -0.56
N ILE A 53 -4.65 6.75 -1.72
CA ILE A 53 -5.34 6.26 -2.92
C ILE A 53 -4.78 4.89 -3.33
N VAL A 54 -3.45 4.80 -3.47
CA VAL A 54 -2.79 3.54 -3.85
C VAL A 54 -2.99 2.47 -2.79
N GLY A 55 -2.88 2.82 -1.50
CA GLY A 55 -3.05 1.89 -0.39
C GLY A 55 -4.45 1.28 -0.34
N VAL A 56 -5.50 2.09 -0.53
CA VAL A 56 -6.89 1.60 -0.62
C VAL A 56 -7.08 0.68 -1.82
N LEU A 57 -6.54 1.03 -2.99
CA LEU A 57 -6.63 0.19 -4.19
C LEU A 57 -5.92 -1.16 -4.00
N VAL A 58 -4.71 -1.14 -3.45
CA VAL A 58 -3.91 -2.35 -3.22
C VAL A 58 -4.56 -3.25 -2.16
N ALA A 59 -4.91 -2.71 -0.99
CA ALA A 59 -5.54 -3.48 0.07
C ALA A 59 -6.93 -3.98 -0.34
N GLY A 60 -7.72 -3.14 -1.02
CA GLY A 60 -9.05 -3.48 -1.52
C GLY A 60 -9.00 -4.60 -2.55
N TYR A 61 -8.13 -4.50 -3.55
CA TYR A 61 -7.95 -5.54 -4.55
C TYR A 61 -7.46 -6.86 -3.94
N ALA A 62 -6.43 -6.80 -3.09
CA ALA A 62 -5.87 -7.99 -2.47
C ALA A 62 -6.88 -8.69 -1.54
N THR A 63 -7.71 -7.92 -0.83
CA THR A 63 -8.81 -8.46 -0.03
C THR A 63 -9.88 -9.10 -0.92
N TYR A 64 -10.30 -8.41 -1.99
CA TYR A 64 -11.26 -8.93 -2.95
C TYR A 64 -10.79 -10.23 -3.61
N ALA A 65 -9.50 -10.33 -3.93
CA ALA A 65 -8.90 -11.52 -4.54
C ALA A 65 -8.92 -12.76 -3.64
N LEU A 66 -9.03 -12.59 -2.31
CA LEU A 66 -9.16 -13.68 -1.34
C LEU A 66 -10.61 -14.10 -1.08
N LEU A 67 -11.59 -13.33 -1.55
CA LEU A 67 -12.99 -13.70 -1.39
C LEU A 67 -13.31 -14.96 -2.21
N PRO A 68 -14.13 -15.87 -1.66
CA PRO A 68 -14.63 -17.00 -2.43
C PRO A 68 -15.43 -16.48 -3.63
N LYS A 69 -15.15 -17.04 -4.81
CA LYS A 69 -15.86 -16.76 -6.06
C LYS A 69 -16.91 -17.82 -6.34
#